data_AF-A0A2E1GQ38-F1
#
_entry.id   AF-A0A2E1GQ38-F1
#
_cell.length_a   1.000
_cell.length_b   1.000
_cell.length_c   1.000
_cell.angle_alpha   90.00
_cell.angle_beta   90.00
_cell.angle_gamma   90.00
#
_symmetry.space_group_name_H-M   'P 1'
#
loop_
_entity.id
_entity.type
_entity.pdbx_description
1 polymer ?
#
loop_
_entity_poly.entity_id
_entity_poly.type
_entity_poly.pdbx_seq_one_letter_code
_entity_poly.pdbx_strand_id
1 'polypeptide(L)'
;MVNMENFKNLTDKINFNEEDDLIKIEKLLFKYPYYQNLHAFYLKSLKNQKKYNYSHILKKTSILTLDRENLYNWLNKGINSKESNIIEDDNDIK
;
A
#
# COMPACT_ATOMS: atom_id res chain seq x y z
N MET A 1 0.57 -8.14 -22.36
CA MET A 1 0.34 -6.85 -21.67
C MET A 1 -0.61 -7.14 -20.51
N VAL A 2 -0.21 -6.95 -19.25
CA VAL A 2 -1.16 -7.13 -18.13
C VAL A 2 -2.21 -6.05 -18.28
N ASN A 3 -3.45 -6.45 -18.59
CA ASN A 3 -4.53 -5.51 -18.78
C ASN A 3 -4.87 -4.88 -17.42
N MET A 4 -4.96 -3.55 -17.35
CA MET A 4 -5.24 -2.82 -16.10
C MET A 4 -6.52 -3.33 -15.41
N GLU A 5 -7.50 -3.76 -16.21
CA GLU A 5 -8.76 -4.37 -15.77
C GLU A 5 -8.55 -5.71 -15.06
N ASN A 6 -7.63 -6.55 -15.54
CA ASN A 6 -7.31 -7.83 -14.90
C ASN A 6 -6.64 -7.62 -13.54
N PHE A 7 -5.80 -6.57 -13.42
CA PHE A 7 -5.20 -6.21 -12.15
C PHE A 7 -6.25 -5.72 -11.16
N LYS A 8 -7.11 -4.79 -11.57
CA LYS A 8 -8.20 -4.25 -10.74
C LYS A 8 -9.10 -5.37 -10.19
N ASN A 9 -9.54 -6.28 -11.06
CA ASN A 9 -10.38 -7.41 -10.68
C ASN A 9 -9.69 -8.38 -9.70
N LEU A 10 -8.36 -8.49 -9.77
CA LEU A 10 -7.58 -9.30 -8.85
C LEU A 10 -7.49 -8.62 -7.48
N THR A 11 -7.31 -7.30 -7.46
CA THR A 11 -7.04 -6.53 -6.25
C THR A 11 -8.28 -6.29 -5.42
N ASP A 12 -9.44 -6.21 -6.06
CA ASP A 12 -10.74 -6.08 -5.38
C ASP A 12 -11.10 -7.33 -4.57
N LYS A 13 -10.44 -8.47 -4.84
CA LYS A 13 -10.64 -9.75 -4.14
C LYS A 13 -9.57 -10.08 -3.09
N ILE A 14 -8.54 -9.25 -2.96
CA ILE A 14 -7.42 -9.53 -2.05
C ILE A 14 -7.83 -9.21 -0.62
N ASN A 15 -7.77 -10.22 0.25
CA ASN A 15 -7.87 -10.06 1.68
C ASN A 15 -6.46 -9.87 2.28
N PHE A 16 -6.13 -8.64 2.69
CA PHE A 16 -4.84 -8.31 3.28
C PHE A 16 -4.56 -9.03 4.62
N ASN A 17 -5.58 -9.65 5.25
CA ASN A 17 -5.42 -10.40 6.49
C ASN A 17 -5.09 -11.89 6.27
N GLU A 18 -5.28 -12.41 5.06
CA GLU A 18 -5.05 -13.82 4.73
C GLU A 18 -3.63 -14.09 4.24
N GLU A 19 -3.06 -15.22 4.65
CA GLU A 19 -1.69 -15.60 4.28
C GLU A 19 -1.59 -16.10 2.84
N ASP A 20 -2.62 -16.79 2.33
CA ASP A 20 -2.67 -17.24 0.94
C ASP A 20 -2.60 -16.07 -0.05
N ASP A 21 -3.26 -14.97 0.27
CA ASP A 21 -3.24 -13.76 -0.55
C ASP A 21 -1.90 -13.03 -0.46
N LEU A 22 -1.22 -13.06 0.69
CA LEU A 22 0.15 -12.56 0.81
C LEU A 22 1.09 -13.31 -0.15
N ILE A 23 0.99 -14.63 -0.22
CA ILE A 23 1.80 -15.47 -1.11
C ILE A 23 1.50 -15.15 -2.59
N LYS A 24 0.23 -14.91 -2.94
CA LYS A 24 -0.14 -14.50 -4.31
C LYS A 24 0.48 -13.15 -4.68
N ILE A 25 0.41 -12.17 -3.78
CA ILE A 25 1.03 -10.85 -3.97
C ILE A 25 2.54 -10.99 -4.13
N GLU A 26 3.19 -11.80 -3.31
CA GLU A 26 4.63 -12.04 -3.38
C GLU A 26 5.04 -12.66 -4.72
N LYS A 27 4.30 -13.66 -5.21
CA LYS A 27 4.52 -14.25 -6.55
C LYS A 27 4.39 -13.21 -7.66
N LEU A 28 3.39 -12.32 -7.57
CA LEU A 28 3.23 -11.23 -8.52
C LEU A 28 4.37 -10.22 -8.41
N LEU A 29 4.88 -9.97 -7.21
CA LEU A 29 5.96 -9.02 -6.96
C LEU A 29 7.26 -9.52 -7.56
N PHE A 30 7.51 -10.83 -7.45
CA PHE A 30 8.62 -11.49 -8.14
C PHE A 30 8.50 -11.38 -9.66
N LYS A 31 7.28 -11.51 -10.21
CA LYS A 31 7.04 -11.40 -11.65
C LYS A 31 7.14 -9.96 -12.17
N TYR A 32 6.75 -8.98 -11.36
CA TYR A 32 6.70 -7.57 -11.72
C TYR A 32 7.38 -6.70 -10.64
N PRO A 33 8.72 -6.77 -10.51
CA PRO A 33 9.46 -6.16 -9.41
C PRO A 33 9.38 -4.62 -9.39
N TYR A 34 9.11 -3.99 -10.53
CA TYR A 34 9.02 -2.53 -10.67
C TYR A 34 7.61 -1.98 -10.45
N TYR A 35 6.63 -2.83 -10.12
CA TYR A 35 5.25 -2.39 -9.96
C TYR A 35 4.99 -1.84 -8.54
N GLN A 36 5.12 -0.53 -8.39
CA GLN A 36 5.05 0.18 -7.11
C GLN A 36 3.77 -0.12 -6.30
N ASN A 37 2.62 -0.22 -6.96
CA ASN A 37 1.33 -0.53 -6.32
C ASN A 37 1.35 -1.88 -5.60
N LEU A 38 2.07 -2.86 -6.15
CA LEU A 38 2.15 -4.19 -5.57
C LEU A 38 3.05 -4.24 -4.34
N HIS A 39 4.11 -3.42 -4.33
CA HIS A 39 4.90 -3.19 -3.12
C HIS A 39 4.04 -2.59 -2.01
N ALA A 40 3.17 -1.64 -2.33
CA ALA A 40 2.22 -1.08 -1.36
C ALA A 40 1.25 -2.16 -0.84
N PHE A 41 0.68 -2.98 -1.73
CA PHE A 41 -0.23 -4.08 -1.35
C PHE A 41 0.44 -5.11 -0.45
N TYR A 42 1.64 -5.53 -0.80
CA TYR A 42 2.45 -6.41 0.02
C TYR A 42 2.69 -5.81 1.40
N LEU A 43 3.09 -4.52 1.44
CA LEU A 43 3.35 -3.80 2.68
C LEU A 43 2.10 -3.68 3.58
N LYS A 44 0.90 -3.52 3.00
CA LYS A 44 -0.36 -3.50 3.77
C LYS A 44 -0.71 -4.87 4.34
N SER A 45 -0.53 -5.94 3.58
CA SER A 45 -0.70 -7.31 4.11
C SER A 45 0.26 -7.59 5.27
N LEU A 46 1.53 -7.22 5.13
CA LEU A 46 2.52 -7.36 6.19
C LEU A 46 2.17 -6.57 7.45
N LYS A 47 1.64 -5.35 7.28
CA LYS A 47 1.16 -4.51 8.39
C LYS A 47 0.01 -5.17 9.13
N ASN A 48 -1.01 -5.62 8.40
CA ASN A 48 -2.21 -6.24 8.97
C ASN A 48 -1.88 -7.55 9.70
N GLN A 49 -1.00 -8.35 9.12
CA GLN A 49 -0.54 -9.61 9.69
C GLN A 49 0.56 -9.45 10.74
N LYS A 50 0.94 -8.20 11.09
CA LYS A 50 1.97 -7.85 12.08
C LYS A 50 3.29 -8.61 11.89
N LYS A 51 3.71 -8.78 10.62
CA LYS A 51 4.94 -9.51 10.29
C LYS A 51 6.17 -8.71 10.72
N TYR A 52 7.18 -9.39 11.27
CA TYR A 52 8.40 -8.77 11.84
C TYR A 52 9.22 -7.98 10.81
N ASN A 53 9.21 -8.40 9.55
CA ASN A 53 9.95 -7.78 8.45
C ASN A 53 9.28 -6.51 7.90
N TYR A 54 8.09 -6.14 8.40
CA TYR A 54 7.34 -4.97 7.96
C TYR A 54 8.18 -3.70 7.96
N SER A 55 8.89 -3.41 9.05
CA SER A 55 9.69 -2.17 9.19
C SER A 55 10.80 -2.07 8.13
N HIS A 56 11.45 -3.19 7.81
CA HIS A 56 12.50 -3.24 6.80
C HIS A 56 11.94 -2.98 5.39
N ILE A 57 10.80 -3.61 5.09
CA ILE A 57 10.17 -3.50 3.78
C ILE A 57 9.55 -2.12 3.59
N LEU A 58 8.96 -1.53 4.64
CA LEU A 58 8.47 -0.15 4.65
C LEU A 58 9.56 0.81 4.17
N LYS A 59 10.75 0.76 4.78
CA LYS A 59 11.87 1.64 4.40
C LYS A 59 12.24 1.50 2.93
N LYS A 60 12.32 0.27 2.41
CA LYS A 60 12.62 0.01 0.99
C LYS A 60 11.52 0.55 0.09
N THR A 61 10.26 0.25 0.38
CA THR A 61 9.12 0.69 -0.43
C THR A 61 8.97 2.21 -0.41
N SER A 62 9.21 2.88 0.72
CA SER A 62 9.18 4.34 0.82
C SER A 62 10.24 5.05 -0.03
N ILE A 63 11.40 4.42 -0.27
CA ILE A 63 12.44 4.95 -1.17
C ILE A 63 12.02 4.79 -2.63
N LEU A 64 11.40 3.67 -2.98
CA LEU A 64 10.96 3.35 -4.35
C LEU A 64 9.68 4.08 -4.77
N THR A 65 8.96 4.67 -3.82
CA THR A 65 7.67 5.30 -4.03
C THR A 65 7.85 6.78 -4.36
N LEU A 66 7.27 7.25 -5.47
CA LEU A 66 7.30 8.67 -5.84
C LEU A 66 6.57 9.55 -4.82
N ASP A 67 5.37 9.13 -4.39
CA ASP A 67 4.52 9.86 -3.45
C ASP A 67 4.41 9.11 -2.12
N ARG A 68 5.26 9.50 -1.16
CA ARG A 68 5.32 8.88 0.17
C ARG A 68 4.10 9.22 1.03
N GLU A 69 3.49 10.38 0.83
CA GLU A 69 2.34 10.82 1.60
C GLU A 69 1.11 10.00 1.24
N ASN A 70 0.86 9.81 -0.05
CA ASN A 70 -0.22 8.94 -0.50
C ASN A 70 -0.03 7.48 -0.07
N LEU A 71 1.21 6.96 -0.14
CA LEU A 71 1.53 5.63 0.40
C LEU A 71 1.20 5.53 1.90
N TYR A 72 1.62 6.52 2.69
CA TYR A 72 1.36 6.57 4.13
C TYR A 72 -0.15 6.63 4.42
N ASN A 73 -0.85 7.54 3.75
CA ASN A 73 -2.29 7.69 3.86
C ASN A 73 -3.00 6.38 3.52
N TRP A 74 -2.64 5.74 2.42
CA TRP A 74 -3.24 4.46 2.02
C TRP A 74 -2.96 3.29 2.99
N LEU A 75 -1.76 3.24 3.58
CA LEU A 75 -1.41 2.26 4.61
C LEU A 75 -2.17 2.46 5.92
N ASN A 76 -2.50 3.71 6.26
CA ASN A 76 -3.21 4.08 7.48
C ASN A 76 -4.73 4.20 7.28
N LYS A 77 -5.19 4.26 6.03
CA LYS A 77 -6.60 4.20 5.65
C LYS A 77 -7.11 2.78 5.93
N GLY A 78 -7.55 2.58 7.18
CA GLY A 78 -8.28 1.43 7.66
C GLY A 78 -9.68 1.83 8.10
N ILE A 79 -10.70 1.24 7.44
CA ILE A 79 -12.14 1.06 7.74
C ILE A 79 -12.96 2.28 8.22
N ASN A 80 -12.45 3.19 9.05
CA ASN A 80 -13.20 4.25 9.74
C ASN A 80 -12.56 5.65 9.70
N SER A 81 -11.78 6.00 8.67
CA SER A 81 -11.38 7.41 8.49
C SER A 81 -12.41 8.11 7.62
N LYS A 82 -13.38 8.76 8.27
CA LYS A 82 -14.03 9.95 7.68
C LYS A 82 -12.91 10.88 7.26
N GLU A 83 -12.95 11.34 6.02
CA GLU A 83 -12.09 12.39 5.49
C GLU A 83 -12.11 13.57 6.45
N SER A 84 -11.07 13.72 7.27
CA SER A 84 -10.71 15.03 7.79
C SER A 84 -10.02 15.73 6.63
N ASN A 85 -10.80 16.54 5.91
CA ASN A 85 -10.26 17.64 5.12
C ASN A 85 -9.30 18.42 6.03
N ILE A 86 -8.01 18.26 5.82
CA ILE A 86 -7.03 19.19 6.39
C ILE A 86 -7.15 20.41 5.49
N ILE A 87 -7.91 21.38 5.98
CA ILE A 87 -7.87 22.74 5.47
C ILE A 87 -6.44 23.20 5.74
N GLU A 88 -5.69 23.49 4.68
CA GLU A 88 -4.49 24.32 4.77
C GLU A 88 -4.94 25.72 5.18
N ASP A 89 -5.12 25.94 6.49
CA ASP A 89 -5.11 27.27 7.08
C ASP A 89 -3.70 27.50 7.64
N ASP A 90 -2.80 27.93 6.77
CA ASP A 90 -1.67 28.78 7.18
C ASP A 90 -1.93 30.19 6.64
N ASN A 91 -2.95 30.83 7.23
CA ASN A 91 -3.04 32.28 7.29
C ASN A 91 -2.27 32.78 8.54
N ASP A 92 -1.24 33.58 8.27
CA ASP A 92 -0.65 34.61 9.14
C ASP A 92 -0.09 34.25 10.52
N ILE A 93 1.24 34.22 10.63
CA ILE A 93 1.96 34.89 11.73
C ILE A 93 3.14 35.70 11.17
N LYS A 94 2.82 36.97 10.87
CA LYS A 94 3.59 38.22 11.05
C LYS A 94 5.05 38.34 10.59
#